data_AF-R2XYI4-F1
#
_entry.id   AF-R2XYI4-F1
#
_cell.length_a   1.000
_cell.length_b   1.000
_cell.length_c   1.000
_cell.angle_alpha   90.00
_cell.angle_beta   90.00
_cell.angle_gamma   90.00
#
_symmetry.space_group_name_H-M   'P 1'
#
loop_
_entity.id
_entity.type
_entity.pdbx_description
1 polymer ?
#
loop_
_entity_poly.entity_id
_entity_poly.type
_entity_poly.pdbx_seq_one_letter_code
_entity_poly.pdbx_strand_id
1 'polypeptide(L)'
;MFASLKRVHHRFELFIAENPKLSILLLIVTLSAVQGIVNFFRGAPLLSNLSYIFSLIWFYSIGLLASNFTKKKTGQFLICFLLSFITLILQSIFEKSLVDHTSVFLLAILALFIGSLSWLLTATLSSKRTRQENV
;
A
#
# COMPACT_ATOMS: atom_id res chain seq x y z
N MET A 1 -14.91 5.77 -28.47
CA MET A 1 -14.32 6.32 -27.23
C MET A 1 -14.03 5.23 -26.18
N PHE A 2 -14.98 4.36 -25.82
CA PHE A 2 -14.73 3.29 -24.83
C PHE A 2 -13.66 2.26 -25.22
N ALA A 3 -13.55 1.93 -26.52
CA ALA A 3 -12.56 0.94 -27.00
C ALA A 3 -11.10 1.44 -26.98
N SER A 4 -10.85 2.77 -26.99
CA SER A 4 -9.51 3.32 -26.80
C SER A 4 -9.15 3.35 -25.32
N LEU A 5 -10.09 3.74 -24.45
CA LEU A 5 -9.90 3.72 -23.00
C LEU A 5 -9.59 2.31 -22.48
N LYS A 6 -10.32 1.31 -22.97
CA LYS A 6 -10.11 -0.10 -22.59
C LYS A 6 -8.73 -0.61 -23.03
N ARG A 7 -8.24 -0.17 -24.19
CA ARG A 7 -6.88 -0.48 -24.67
C ARG A 7 -5.79 0.20 -23.84
N VAL A 8 -5.98 1.47 -23.49
CA VAL A 8 -5.04 2.22 -22.64
C VAL A 8 -4.99 1.61 -21.24
N HIS A 9 -6.15 1.32 -20.65
CA HIS A 9 -6.25 0.63 -19.37
C HIS A 9 -5.54 -0.72 -19.41
N HIS A 10 -5.80 -1.55 -20.42
CA HIS A 10 -5.14 -2.85 -20.55
C HIS A 10 -3.61 -2.73 -20.69
N ARG A 11 -3.10 -1.78 -21.47
CA ARG A 11 -1.65 -1.51 -21.59
C ARG A 11 -1.04 -1.02 -20.28
N PHE A 12 -1.77 -0.20 -19.53
CA PHE A 12 -1.35 0.29 -18.23
C PHE A 12 -1.30 -0.85 -17.19
N GLU A 13 -2.27 -1.76 -17.23
CA GLU A 13 -2.26 -2.96 -16.39
C GLU A 13 -1.09 -3.89 -16.71
N LEU A 14 -0.82 -4.11 -18.00
CA LEU A 14 0.35 -4.87 -18.48
C LEU A 14 1.66 -4.23 -17.97
N PHE A 15 1.80 -2.91 -18.10
CA PHE A 15 2.97 -2.17 -17.64
C PHE A 15 3.21 -2.29 -16.13
N ILE A 16 2.14 -2.20 -15.32
CA ILE A 16 2.22 -2.38 -13.87
C ILE A 16 2.62 -3.81 -13.50
N ALA A 17 2.09 -4.81 -14.22
CA ALA A 17 2.37 -6.21 -13.96
C ALA A 17 3.82 -6.61 -14.32
N GLU A 18 4.34 -6.10 -15.45
CA GLU A 18 5.72 -6.36 -15.89
C GLU A 18 6.76 -5.63 -15.01
N ASN A 19 6.44 -4.43 -14.52
CA ASN A 19 7.40 -3.60 -13.80
C ASN A 19 6.85 -3.12 -12.44
N PRO A 20 6.78 -4.00 -11.42
CA PRO A 20 6.27 -3.65 -10.10
C PRO A 20 7.09 -2.54 -9.40
N LYS A 21 8.35 -2.34 -9.77
CA LYS A 21 9.18 -1.24 -9.27
C LYS A 21 8.75 0.12 -9.84
N LEU A 22 8.39 0.16 -11.12
CA LEU A 22 7.89 1.38 -11.79
C LEU A 22 6.49 1.73 -11.30
N SER A 23 5.65 0.76 -10.95
CA SER A 23 4.34 1.04 -10.35
C SER A 23 4.47 1.69 -8.98
N ILE A 24 5.42 1.24 -8.15
CA ILE A 24 5.76 1.94 -6.89
C ILE A 24 6.22 3.35 -7.20
N LEU A 25 7.19 3.56 -8.11
CA LEU A 25 7.68 4.90 -8.45
C LEU A 25 6.55 5.83 -8.92
N LEU A 26 5.65 5.33 -9.77
CA LEU A 26 4.51 6.09 -10.28
C LEU A 26 3.51 6.42 -9.15
N LEU A 27 3.29 5.50 -8.22
CA LEU A 27 2.53 5.75 -7.00
C LEU A 27 3.15 6.88 -6.17
N ILE A 28 4.47 6.85 -5.96
CA ILE A 28 5.22 7.89 -5.23
C ILE A 28 5.01 9.25 -5.88
N VAL A 29 5.25 9.34 -7.19
CA VAL A 29 5.13 10.60 -7.93
C VAL A 29 3.69 11.12 -7.86
N THR A 30 2.70 10.25 -8.04
CA THR A 30 1.28 10.64 -8.04
C THR A 30 0.86 11.12 -6.66
N LEU A 31 1.17 10.36 -5.60
CA LEU A 31 0.86 10.76 -4.22
C LEU A 31 1.58 12.03 -3.82
N SER A 32 2.84 12.22 -4.24
CA SER A 32 3.60 13.44 -3.95
C SER A 32 3.02 14.66 -4.65
N ALA A 33 2.57 14.51 -5.90
CA ALA A 33 1.88 15.57 -6.63
C ALA A 33 0.55 15.94 -5.95
N VAL A 34 -0.28 14.95 -5.58
CA VAL A 34 -1.54 15.19 -4.89
C VAL A 34 -1.31 15.87 -3.54
N GLN A 35 -0.37 15.39 -2.74
CA GLN A 35 -0.04 15.99 -1.45
C GLN A 35 0.49 17.42 -1.60
N GLY A 36 1.33 17.67 -2.62
CA GLY A 36 1.81 19.01 -2.94
C GLY A 36 0.67 19.98 -3.28
N ILE A 37 -0.31 19.53 -4.07
CA ILE A 37 -1.52 20.30 -4.39
C ILE A 37 -2.33 20.59 -3.11
N VAL A 38 -2.56 19.58 -2.27
CA VAL A 38 -3.30 19.74 -1.01
C VAL A 38 -2.59 20.73 -0.07
N ASN A 39 -1.27 20.61 0.07
CA ASN A 39 -0.47 21.51 0.89
C ASN A 39 -0.49 22.95 0.36
N PHE A 40 -0.46 23.13 -0.97
CA PHE A 40 -0.61 24.44 -1.61
C PHE A 40 -1.95 25.09 -1.25
N PHE A 41 -3.06 24.35 -1.36
CA PHE A 41 -4.39 24.86 -0.96
C PHE A 41 -4.51 25.13 0.55
N ARG A 42 -3.72 24.45 1.39
CA ARG A 42 -3.70 24.64 2.85
C ARG A 42 -2.73 25.73 3.31
N GLY A 43 -1.96 26.34 2.40
CA GLY A 43 -0.90 27.30 2.76
C GLY A 43 0.25 26.66 3.58
N ALA A 44 0.39 25.34 3.50
CA ALA A 44 1.43 24.59 4.20
C ALA A 44 2.69 24.42 3.31
N PRO A 45 3.87 24.17 3.88
CA PRO A 45 5.06 23.84 3.10
C PRO A 45 4.80 22.66 2.17
N LEU A 46 5.34 22.73 0.95
CA LEU A 46 5.10 21.74 -0.12
C LEU A 46 5.44 20.30 0.31
N LEU A 47 6.50 20.15 1.12
CA LEU A 47 7.00 18.88 1.66
C LEU A 47 6.36 18.48 3.01
N SER A 48 5.39 19.25 3.52
CA SER A 48 4.67 18.89 4.73
C SER A 48 3.91 17.57 4.52
N ASN A 49 3.82 16.73 5.56
CA ASN A 49 3.03 15.50 5.52
C ASN A 49 3.51 14.42 4.52
N LEU A 50 4.76 14.51 4.02
CA LEU A 50 5.38 13.47 3.20
C LEU A 50 5.50 12.13 3.93
N SER A 51 5.55 12.15 5.27
CA SER A 51 5.54 10.94 6.10
C SER A 51 4.39 9.99 5.75
N TYR A 52 3.19 10.52 5.45
CA TYR A 52 2.05 9.69 5.06
C TYR A 52 2.27 8.96 3.73
N ILE A 53 2.97 9.58 2.78
CA ILE A 53 3.33 8.95 1.51
C ILE A 53 4.28 7.77 1.77
N PHE A 54 5.30 7.98 2.61
CA PHE A 54 6.21 6.91 3.00
C PHE A 54 5.48 5.76 3.72
N SER A 55 4.53 6.05 4.61
CA SER A 55 3.69 5.04 5.23
C SER A 55 2.87 4.25 4.21
N LEU A 56 2.26 4.91 3.22
CA LEU A 56 1.50 4.25 2.16
C LEU A 56 2.39 3.33 1.30
N ILE A 57 3.59 3.78 0.91
CA ILE A 57 4.56 2.97 0.18
C ILE A 57 4.98 1.74 1.01
N TRP A 58 5.20 1.94 2.31
CA TRP A 58 5.58 0.87 3.22
C TRP A 58 4.50 -0.20 3.30
N PHE A 59 3.24 0.17 3.51
CA PHE A 59 2.14 -0.79 3.55
C PHE A 59 1.92 -1.49 2.20
N TYR A 60 2.13 -0.79 1.08
CA TYR A 60 2.09 -1.44 -0.24
C TYR A 60 3.22 -2.47 -0.40
N SER A 61 4.42 -2.15 0.09
CA SER A 61 5.59 -3.04 0.06
C SER A 61 5.39 -4.29 0.93
N ILE A 62 4.74 -4.15 2.10
CA ILE A 62 4.32 -5.28 2.95
C ILE A 62 3.45 -6.27 2.16
N GLY A 63 2.50 -5.76 1.38
CA GLY A 63 1.63 -6.58 0.55
C GLY A 63 2.41 -7.38 -0.50
N LEU A 64 3.31 -6.72 -1.24
CA LEU A 64 4.19 -7.36 -2.20
C LEU A 64 5.06 -8.44 -1.56
N LEU A 65 5.67 -8.15 -0.41
CA LEU A 65 6.43 -9.12 0.38
C LEU A 65 5.58 -10.34 0.75
N ALA A 66 4.37 -10.12 1.27
CA ALA A 66 3.46 -11.19 1.62
C ALA A 66 3.12 -12.09 0.41
N SER A 67 2.95 -11.50 -0.77
CA SER A 67 2.68 -12.24 -2.01
C SER A 67 3.86 -13.09 -2.49
N ASN A 68 5.08 -12.67 -2.20
CA ASN A 68 6.30 -13.43 -2.51
C ASN A 68 6.55 -14.56 -1.50
N PHE A 69 6.21 -14.36 -0.22
CA PHE A 69 6.43 -15.34 0.84
C PHE A 69 5.45 -16.52 0.78
N THR A 70 4.21 -16.31 0.37
CA THR A 70 3.23 -17.40 0.31
C THR A 70 2.19 -17.20 -0.79
N LYS A 71 1.82 -18.31 -1.45
CA LYS A 71 0.73 -18.33 -2.45
C LYS A 71 -0.65 -18.45 -1.80
N LYS A 72 -0.74 -18.89 -0.54
CA LYS A 72 -2.01 -19.06 0.18
C LYS A 72 -2.56 -17.69 0.60
N LYS A 73 -3.77 -17.35 0.14
CA LYS A 73 -4.43 -16.06 0.42
C LYS A 73 -4.54 -15.74 1.92
N THR A 74 -4.89 -16.73 2.74
CA THR A 74 -4.96 -16.58 4.21
C THR A 74 -3.59 -16.27 4.81
N GLY A 75 -2.52 -16.87 4.28
CA GLY A 75 -1.15 -16.60 4.72
C GLY A 75 -0.68 -15.20 4.32
N GLN A 76 -1.03 -14.75 3.11
CA GLN A 76 -0.72 -13.40 2.65
C GLN A 76 -1.38 -12.36 3.58
N PHE A 77 -2.65 -12.56 3.90
CA PHE A 77 -3.38 -11.70 4.83
C PHE A 77 -2.72 -11.67 6.21
N LEU A 78 -2.37 -12.84 6.77
CA LEU A 78 -1.74 -12.92 8.09
C LEU A 78 -0.41 -12.16 8.14
N ILE A 79 0.42 -12.29 7.10
CA ILE A 79 1.69 -11.57 6.99
C ILE A 79 1.44 -10.06 6.90
N CYS A 80 0.49 -9.62 6.06
CA CYS A 80 0.14 -8.22 5.94
C CYS A 80 -0.34 -7.64 7.28
N PHE A 81 -1.20 -8.37 7.99
CA PHE A 81 -1.70 -7.98 9.30
C PHE A 81 -0.56 -7.85 10.32
N LEU A 82 0.26 -8.89 10.48
CA LEU A 82 1.34 -8.91 11.47
C LEU A 82 2.36 -7.80 11.24
N LEU A 83 2.82 -7.62 9.98
CA LEU A 83 3.78 -6.57 9.66
C LEU A 83 3.19 -5.17 9.83
N SER A 84 1.91 -4.98 9.47
CA SER A 84 1.23 -3.70 9.70
C SER A 84 1.08 -3.40 11.20
N PHE A 85 0.74 -4.42 11.99
CA PHE A 85 0.61 -4.31 13.44
C PHE A 85 1.93 -3.97 14.12
N ILE A 86 3.02 -4.68 13.77
CA ILE A 86 4.36 -4.39 14.28
C ILE A 86 4.80 -2.97 13.92
N THR A 87 4.54 -2.54 12.67
CA THR A 87 4.88 -1.18 12.22
C THR A 87 4.16 -0.13 13.07
N LEU A 88 2.86 -0.30 13.28
CA LEU A 88 2.04 0.63 14.07
C LEU A 88 2.44 0.63 15.56
N ILE A 89 2.76 -0.53 16.13
CA ILE A 89 3.28 -0.62 17.50
C ILE A 89 4.61 0.12 17.63
N LEU A 90 5.57 -0.15 16.73
CA LEU A 90 6.87 0.51 16.78
C LEU A 90 6.72 2.03 16.66
N GLN A 91 5.90 2.49 15.72
CA GLN A 91 5.63 3.92 15.57
C GLN A 91 5.04 4.52 16.85
N SER A 92 4.06 3.85 17.46
CA SER A 92 3.43 4.32 18.71
C SER A 92 4.41 4.33 19.91
N ILE A 93 5.37 3.39 19.95
CA ILE A 93 6.45 3.40 20.95
C ILE A 93 7.37 4.61 20.75
N PHE A 94 7.79 4.88 19.51
CA PHE A 94 8.67 6.01 19.19
C PHE A 94 8.00 7.36 19.45
N GLU A 95 6.70 7.47 19.16
CA GLU A 95 5.89 8.67 19.41
C GLU A 95 5.47 8.81 20.89
N LYS A 96 5.80 7.82 21.74
CA LYS A 96 5.37 7.74 23.15
C LYS A 96 3.84 7.85 23.31
N SER A 97 3.08 7.45 22.29
CA SER A 97 1.62 7.47 22.28
C SER A 97 0.99 6.20 22.86
N LEU A 98 1.82 5.25 23.28
CA LEU A 98 1.39 3.97 23.82
C LEU A 98 1.07 4.13 25.32
N VAL A 99 -0.18 4.51 25.60
CA VAL A 99 -0.64 4.85 26.95
C VAL A 99 -1.06 3.61 27.72
N ASP A 100 -1.88 2.75 27.11
CA ASP A 100 -2.54 1.63 27.78
C ASP A 100 -2.90 0.48 26.83
N HIS A 101 -3.35 -0.64 27.40
CA HIS A 101 -3.89 -1.80 26.68
C HIS A 101 -5.01 -1.46 25.67
N THR A 102 -5.82 -0.42 25.95
CA THR A 102 -6.81 0.10 25.00
C THR A 102 -6.18 0.67 23.72
N SER A 103 -5.00 1.28 23.84
CA SER A 103 -4.23 1.79 22.68
C SER A 103 -3.74 0.64 21.82
N VAL A 104 -3.27 -0.45 22.45
CA VAL A 104 -2.85 -1.67 21.75
C VAL A 104 -4.02 -2.30 21.00
N PHE A 105 -5.20 -2.36 21.60
CA PHE A 105 -6.41 -2.87 20.96
C PHE A 105 -6.84 -2.04 19.74
N LEU A 106 -6.82 -0.71 19.86
CA LEU A 106 -7.09 0.20 18.74
C LEU A 106 -6.07 0.03 17.60
N LEU A 107 -4.78 -0.13 17.93
CA LEU A 107 -3.74 -0.41 16.94
C LEU A 107 -3.97 -1.76 16.25
N ALA A 108 -4.48 -2.77 16.95
CA ALA A 108 -4.80 -4.07 16.36
C ALA A 108 -5.97 -3.96 15.35
N ILE A 109 -7.01 -3.20 15.68
CA ILE A 109 -8.11 -2.91 14.75
C ILE A 109 -7.61 -2.14 13.53
N LEU A 110 -6.79 -1.10 13.75
CA LEU A 110 -6.22 -0.32 12.66
C LEU A 110 -5.31 -1.18 11.76
N ALA A 111 -4.50 -2.05 12.37
CA ALA A 111 -3.66 -3.00 11.65
C ALA A 111 -4.47 -4.01 10.83
N LEU A 112 -5.63 -4.47 11.34
CA LEU A 112 -6.54 -5.31 10.57
C LEU A 112 -7.04 -4.58 9.32
N PHE A 113 -7.43 -3.32 9.46
CA PHE A 113 -7.90 -2.52 8.33
C PHE A 113 -6.80 -2.29 7.29
N ILE A 114 -5.63 -1.83 7.71
CA ILE A 114 -4.49 -1.56 6.83
C ILE A 114 -3.95 -2.85 6.20
N GLY A 115 -3.81 -3.92 6.99
CA GLY A 115 -3.39 -5.22 6.52
C GLY A 115 -4.34 -5.81 5.48
N SER A 116 -5.66 -5.65 5.68
CA SER A 116 -6.68 -6.02 4.70
C SER A 116 -6.54 -5.25 3.39
N LEU A 117 -6.32 -3.93 3.46
CA LEU A 117 -6.14 -3.06 2.30
C LEU A 117 -4.89 -3.43 1.50
N SER A 118 -3.77 -3.63 2.19
CA SER A 118 -2.50 -4.04 1.59
C SER A 118 -2.61 -5.43 0.93
N TRP A 119 -3.30 -6.35 1.59
CA TRP A 119 -3.59 -7.68 1.04
C TRP A 119 -4.48 -7.60 -0.21
N LEU A 120 -5.57 -6.82 -0.20
CA LEU A 120 -6.47 -6.64 -1.34
C LEU A 120 -5.75 -6.03 -2.55
N LEU A 121 -4.97 -4.97 -2.33
CA LEU A 121 -4.19 -4.31 -3.37
C LEU A 121 -3.22 -5.30 -4.03
N THR A 122 -2.56 -6.14 -3.23
CA THR A 122 -1.60 -7.10 -3.80
C THR A 122 -2.27 -8.34 -4.37
N ALA A 123 -3.39 -8.79 -3.80
CA ALA A 123 -4.13 -9.94 -4.28
C ALA A 123 -4.67 -9.72 -5.71
N THR A 124 -5.10 -8.50 -6.02
CA THR A 124 -5.54 -8.10 -7.36
C THR A 124 -4.39 -8.05 -8.37
N LEU A 125 -3.21 -7.58 -7.96
CA LEU A 125 -2.00 -7.57 -8.80
C LEU A 125 -1.43 -8.98 -9.03
N SER A 126 -1.30 -9.78 -7.97
CA SER A 126 -0.77 -11.15 -8.03
C SER A 126 -1.66 -12.08 -8.86
N SER A 127 -2.99 -11.97 -8.72
CA SER A 127 -3.94 -12.74 -9.54
C SER A 127 -3.81 -12.48 -11.04
N LYS A 128 -3.38 -11.27 -11.44
CA LYS A 128 -3.18 -10.91 -12.84
C LYS A 128 -1.84 -11.41 -13.37
N ARG A 129 -0.79 -11.39 -12.55
CA ARG A 129 0.53 -11.95 -12.88
C ARG A 129 0.47 -13.46 -13.15
N THR A 130 -0.22 -14.24 -12.32
CA THR A 130 -0.39 -15.69 -12.55
C THR A 130 -1.19 -16.02 -13.82
N ARG A 131 -2.01 -15.07 -14.29
CA ARG A 131 -2.77 -15.23 -15.54
C ARG A 131 -1.91 -14.95 -16.79
N GLN A 132 -0.83 -14.19 -16.66
CA GLN A 132 0.13 -13.93 -17.74
C GLN A 132 1.21 -15.02 -17.86
N GLU A 133 1.58 -15.68 -16.76
CA GLU A 133 2.53 -16.81 -16.79
C GLU A 133 1.94 -18.11 -17.38
N ASN A 134 0.61 -18.19 -17.53
CA ASN A 134 -0.13 -19.34 -18.06
C ASN A 134 -0.70 -19.11 -19.48
N VAL A 135 -0.26 -18.06 -20.18
CA VAL A 135 -0.54 -17.80 -21.61
C VAL A 135 0.77 -17.82 -22.36
#